data_AF-A0A6S7CMB8-F1
#
_entry.id   AF-A0A6S7CMB8-F1
#
_cell.length_a   1.000
_cell.length_b   1.000
_cell.length_c   1.000
_cell.angle_alpha   90.00
_cell.angle_beta   90.00
_cell.angle_gamma   90.00
#
_symmetry.space_group_name_H-M   'P 1'
#
loop_
_entity.id
_entity.type
_entity.pdbx_description
1 polymer ?
#
loop_
_entity_poly.entity_id
_entity_poly.type
_entity_poly.pdbx_seq_one_letter_code
_entity_poly.pdbx_strand_id
1 'polypeptide(L)' 'MAEGVRILVKDANGVTFEPGALPHQYTYDANNNMITDTCLEQGAVVREKTYAWQEGANGVWLKATQSAWINVTEGWRG' A
#
# COMPACT_ATOMS: atom_id res chain seq x y z
N MET A 1 14.17 -17.62 22.19
CA MET A 1 14.10 -16.42 21.32
C MET A 1 13.20 -16.82 20.17
N ALA A 2 11.93 -16.41 20.17
CA ALA A 2 11.06 -16.72 19.03
C ALA A 2 11.53 -15.85 17.87
N GLU A 3 12.04 -16.48 16.81
CA GLU A 3 12.24 -15.78 15.54
C GLU A 3 10.87 -15.20 15.15
N GLY A 4 10.75 -13.87 15.20
CA GLY A 4 9.50 -13.18 14.88
C GLY A 4 9.10 -13.53 13.46
N VAL A 5 7.84 -13.89 13.25
CA VAL A 5 7.30 -14.11 11.90
C VAL A 5 7.42 -12.80 11.13
N ARG A 6 8.30 -12.77 10.12
CA ARG A 6 8.45 -11.62 9.22
C ARG A 6 7.49 -11.80 8.05
N ILE A 7 6.63 -10.81 7.83
CA ILE A 7 5.73 -10.80 6.68
C ILE A 7 6.43 -10.09 5.52
N LEU A 8 6.89 -10.89 4.57
CA LEU A 8 7.50 -10.43 3.32
C LEU A 8 6.43 -10.38 2.22
N VAL A 9 6.45 -9.32 1.41
CA VAL A 9 5.57 -9.18 0.24
C VAL A 9 6.41 -8.89 -1.00
N LYS A 10 5.91 -9.28 -2.18
CA LYS A 10 6.50 -8.90 -3.47
C LYS A 10 5.76 -7.71 -4.04
N ASP A 11 6.51 -6.71 -4.49
CA ASP A 11 5.96 -5.64 -5.33
C ASP A 11 5.74 -6.11 -6.77
N ALA A 12 5.14 -5.25 -7.61
CA ALA A 12 4.81 -5.54 -9.00
C ALA A 12 6.04 -5.85 -9.88
N ASN A 13 7.24 -5.43 -9.45
CA ASN A 13 8.51 -5.73 -10.11
C ASN A 13 9.11 -7.05 -9.59
N GLY A 14 8.44 -7.72 -8.65
CA GLY A 14 8.86 -8.99 -8.06
C GLY A 14 9.86 -8.83 -6.91
N VAL A 15 10.19 -7.60 -6.51
CA VAL A 15 11.13 -7.34 -5.42
C VAL A 15 10.44 -7.63 -4.09
N THR A 16 11.12 -8.44 -3.26
CA THR A 16 10.61 -8.80 -1.93
C THR A 16 11.01 -7.74 -0.92
N PHE A 17 10.06 -7.26 -0.11
CA PHE A 17 10.30 -6.30 0.95
C PHE A 17 9.40 -6.55 2.17
N GLU A 18 9.73 -5.91 3.28
CA GLU A 18 8.97 -5.98 4.54
C GLU A 18 8.18 -4.68 4.72
N PRO A 19 6.89 -4.63 4.35
CA PRO A 19 6.11 -3.39 4.45
C PRO A 19 6.08 -2.90 5.91
N GLY A 20 5.89 -3.80 6.87
CA GLY A 20 5.85 -3.45 8.29
C GLY A 20 7.16 -2.91 8.88
N ALA A 21 8.26 -2.93 8.13
CA ALA A 21 9.53 -2.31 8.54
C ALA A 21 9.64 -0.84 8.11
N LEU A 22 8.75 -0.35 7.24
CA LEU A 22 8.75 1.01 6.71
C LEU A 22 7.63 1.84 7.34
N PRO A 23 7.82 3.15 7.56
CA PRO A 23 6.73 4.06 7.86
C PRO A 23 5.67 4.08 6.74
N HIS A 24 4.40 4.19 7.14
CA HIS A 24 3.26 4.23 6.23
C HIS A 24 2.52 5.57 6.31
N GLN A 25 2.07 6.06 5.16
CA GLN A 25 1.15 7.17 5.03
C GLN A 25 -0.12 6.71 4.30
N TYR A 26 -1.28 6.98 4.89
CA TYR A 26 -2.57 6.57 4.35
C TYR A 26 -3.38 7.79 3.90
N THR A 27 -4.09 7.67 2.78
CA THR A 27 -5.08 8.66 2.36
C THR A 27 -6.47 8.04 2.34
N TYR A 28 -7.49 8.86 2.58
CA TYR A 28 -8.88 8.42 2.70
C TYR A 28 -9.79 9.29 1.84
N ASP A 29 -10.88 8.70 1.35
CA ASP A 29 -11.96 9.42 0.67
C ASP A 29 -12.89 10.13 1.66
N ALA A 30 -13.89 10.85 1.15
CA ALA A 30 -14.88 11.55 1.96
C ALA A 30 -15.76 10.62 2.82
N ASN A 31 -15.81 9.33 2.48
CA ASN A 31 -16.54 8.29 3.21
C ASN A 31 -15.64 7.54 4.21
N ASN A 32 -14.41 8.05 4.44
CA ASN A 32 -13.40 7.45 5.31
C ASN A 32 -12.90 6.06 4.84
N ASN A 33 -12.99 5.79 3.54
CA ASN A 33 -12.38 4.60 2.93
C ASN A 33 -10.93 4.90 2.53
N MET A 34 -10.00 4.00 2.86
CA MET A 34 -8.58 4.18 2.53
C MET A 34 -8.36 4.08 1.02
N ILE A 35 -7.89 5.13 0.36
CA ILE A 35 -7.63 5.14 -1.10
C ILE A 35 -6.19 4.72 -1.40
N THR A 36 -5.23 5.16 -0.60
CA THR A 36 -3.81 4.81 -0.79
C THR A 36 -3.11 4.44 0.51
N ASP A 37 -2.11 3.57 0.36
CA ASP A 37 -1.15 3.17 1.38
C ASP A 37 0.25 3.32 0.79
N THR A 38 1.03 4.22 1.37
CA THR A 38 2.34 4.63 0.86
C THR A 38 3.42 4.29 1.87
N CYS A 39 4.40 3.47 1.47
CA CYS A 39 5.60 3.21 2.27
C CYS A 39 6.66 4.28 2.00
N LEU A 40 7.25 4.79 3.08
CA LEU A 40 8.30 5.80 3.06
C LEU A 40 9.63 5.16 3.50
N GLU A 41 10.73 5.53 2.86
CA GLU A 41 12.09 5.21 3.31
C GLU A 41 12.88 6.52 3.39
N GLN A 42 13.41 6.85 4.57
CA GLN A 42 14.11 8.12 4.82
C GLN A 42 13.32 9.38 4.40
N GLY A 43 11.99 9.32 4.47
CA GLY A 43 11.08 10.40 4.08
C GLY A 43 10.74 10.46 2.59
N ALA A 44 11.30 9.59 1.76
CA ALA A 44 10.95 9.46 0.34
C ALA A 44 9.90 8.36 0.16
N VAL A 45 8.93 8.59 -0.73
CA VAL A 45 7.96 7.57 -1.13
C VAL A 45 8.70 6.50 -1.92
N VAL A 46 8.69 5.26 -1.43
CA VAL A 46 9.35 4.13 -2.09
C VAL A 46 8.37 3.15 -2.70
N ARG A 47 7.20 2.98 -2.06
CA ARG A 47 6.16 2.10 -2.60
C ARG A 47 4.79 2.69 -2.35
N GLU A 48 3.88 2.42 -3.27
CA GLU A 48 2.49 2.81 -3.17
C GLU A 48 1.58 1.62 -3.49
N LYS A 49 0.46 1.56 -2.78
CA LYS A 49 -0.63 0.66 -3.06
C LYS A 49 -1.94 1.43 -3.03
N THR A 50 -2.78 1.19 -4.02
CA THR A 50 -4.07 1.86 -4.17
C THR A 50 -5.24 0.89 -3.95
N TYR A 51 -6.35 1.45 -3.52
CA TYR A 51 -7.57 0.74 -3.20
C TYR A 51 -8.75 1.42 -3.89
N ALA A 52 -9.58 0.62 -4.54
CA ALA A 52 -10.85 1.06 -5.09
C ALA A 52 -11.98 0.49 -4.24
N TRP A 53 -12.98 1.32 -3.98
CA TRP A 53 -14.16 0.98 -3.21
C TRP A 53 -15.40 1.07 -4.09
N GLN A 54 -16.35 0.18 -3.84
CA GLN A 54 -17.64 0.19 -4.50
C GLN A 54 -18.72 0.28 -3.44
N GLU A 55 -19.74 1.09 -3.71
CA GLU A 55 -20.90 1.17 -2.85
C GLU A 55 -21.68 -0.15 -2.93
N GLY A 56 -21.76 -0.84 -1.80
CA GLY A 56 -22.61 -2.01 -1.61
C GLY A 56 -24.04 -1.62 -1.25
N ALA A 57 -24.90 -2.63 -1.11
CA ALA A 57 -26.27 -2.40 -0.67
C ALA A 57 -26.31 -1.74 0.73
N ASN A 58 -27.31 -0.88 0.95
CA ASN A 58 -27.56 -0.17 2.21
C ASN A 58 -26.46 0.82 2.63
N GLY A 59 -25.70 1.39 1.68
CA GLY A 59 -24.69 2.43 1.97
C GLY A 59 -23.41 1.91 2.61
N VAL A 60 -23.17 0.60 2.57
CA VAL A 60 -21.93 -0.03 3.05
C VAL A 60 -20.89 -0.01 1.92
N TRP A 61 -19.74 0.62 2.14
CA TRP A 61 -18.64 0.61 1.18
C TRP A 61 -17.82 -0.68 1.29
N LEU A 62 -17.69 -1.40 0.18
CA LEU A 62 -16.92 -2.64 0.11
C LEU A 62 -15.63 -2.38 -0.67
N LYS A 63 -14.52 -2.94 -0.18
CA LYS A 63 -13.24 -2.90 -0.88
C LYS A 63 -13.38 -3.72 -2.17
N ALA A 64 -13.41 -3.04 -3.30
CA ALA A 64 -13.64 -3.66 -4.60
C ALA A 64 -12.35 -4.29 -5.14
N THR A 65 -11.29 -3.48 -5.19
CA THR A 65 -10.02 -3.88 -5.81
C THR A 65 -8.86 -3.30 -5.02
N GLN A 66 -7.73 -3.99 -5.01
CA GLN A 66 -6.45 -3.44 -4.56
C GLN A 66 -5.40 -3.63 -5.64
N SER A 67 -4.50 -2.66 -5.80
CA SER A 67 -3.31 -2.84 -6.63
C SER A 67 -2.30 -3.77 -5.94
N ALA A 68 -1.33 -4.26 -6.71
CA ALA A 68 -0.06 -4.69 -6.13
C ALA A 68 0.69 -3.48 -5.54
N TRP A 69 1.67 -3.73 -4.68
CA TRP A 69 2.63 -2.69 -4.32
C TRP A 69 3.40 -2.28 -5.56
N ILE A 70 3.47 -0.99 -5.86
CA ILE A 70 4.21 -0.43 -6.98
C ILE A 70 5.45 0.24 -6.42
N ASN A 71 6.63 -0.10 -6.95
CA ASN A 71 7.86 0.60 -6.63
C ASN A 71 7.87 1.95 -7.36
N VAL A 72 7.85 3.05 -6.62
CA VAL A 72 7.76 4.40 -7.18
C VAL A 72 9.14 5.03 -7.42
N THR A 73 10.22 4.49 -6.84
CA THR A 73 11.57 5.04 -7.00
C THR A 73 12.17 4.79 -8.39
N GLU A 74 11.58 3.91 -9.20
CA GLU A 74 12.05 3.64 -10.57
C GLU A 74 11.51 4.64 -11.60
N GLY A 75 10.71 5.62 -11.16
CA GLY A 75 10.01 6.59 -12.02
C GLY A 75 10.73 7.90 -12.37
N TRP A 76 11.97 8.14 -11.93
CA TRP A 76 12.74 9.32 -12.37
C TRP A 76 14.13 8.94 -12.88
N ARG A 77 14.17 8.44 -14.12
CA ARG A 77 15.32 8.64 -15.01
C ARG A 77 14.99 9.81 -15.95
N GLY A 78 14.92 11.01 -15.38
CA GLY A 78 15.00 12.26 -16.14
C GLY A 78 16.45 12.65 -16.36
#